data_AF-A0A087TZ45-F1
#
_entry.id   AF-A0A087TZ45-F1
#
_cell.length_a   1.000
_cell.length_b   1.000
_cell.length_c   1.000
_cell.angle_alpha   90.00
_cell.angle_beta   90.00
_cell.angle_gamma   90.00
#
_symmetry.space_group_name_H-M   'P 1'
#
loop_
_entity.id
_entity.type
_entity.pdbx_description
1 polymer ?
#
loop_
_entity_poly.entity_id
_entity_poly.type
_entity_poly.pdbx_seq_one_letter_code
_entity_poly.pdbx_strand_id
1 'polypeptide(L)'
;MKFHSFKKILIELGDPYKSMELASFMSASKGYMGECGLRGGYCELINLNPEVKKVFLKCISARLCSNVLGQAAMDCVVNPPRENEPSYDLFMKEKNSVLQSFKEKAALVAETFSSMKGMKCNKVAGAMYAFPRLILPQKAIAKARSMGQTPDFFYAMQLLENTGICVIPGSAFGQVPGTYHFRTTILPQIDKLKIMLKLLKKHHENFLEEYD
;
A
#
# COMPACT_ATOMS: atom_id res chain seq x y z
N MET A 1 10.48 -12.82 0.63
CA MET A 1 9.13 -13.39 0.51
C MET A 1 8.82 -13.50 -0.98
N LYS A 2 8.18 -14.60 -1.42
CA LYS A 2 7.80 -14.79 -2.83
C LYS A 2 6.32 -14.45 -3.00
N PHE A 3 5.94 -13.89 -4.15
CA PHE A 3 4.54 -13.71 -4.52
C PHE A 3 3.99 -15.00 -5.12
N HIS A 4 2.79 -15.39 -4.68
CA HIS A 4 2.05 -16.51 -5.24
C HIS A 4 0.69 -15.96 -5.71
N SER A 5 0.37 -16.11 -7.00
CA SER A 5 -0.93 -15.69 -7.49
C SER A 5 -2.02 -16.63 -6.98
N PHE A 6 -3.19 -16.09 -6.64
CA PHE A 6 -4.34 -16.91 -6.26
C PHE A 6 -4.69 -17.91 -7.37
N LYS A 7 -4.61 -17.51 -8.64
CA LYS A 7 -4.83 -18.42 -9.77
C LYS A 7 -3.88 -19.63 -9.73
N LYS A 8 -2.58 -19.42 -9.49
CA LYS A 8 -1.61 -20.53 -9.40
C LYS A 8 -2.04 -21.52 -8.31
N ILE A 9 -2.31 -21.01 -7.11
CA ILE A 9 -2.69 -21.86 -5.96
C ILE A 9 -4.04 -22.56 -6.21
N LEU A 10 -5.01 -21.85 -6.80
CA LEU A 10 -6.33 -22.40 -7.11
C LEU A 10 -6.23 -23.60 -8.05
N ILE A 11 -5.40 -23.50 -9.09
CA ILE A 11 -5.18 -24.59 -10.06
C ILE A 11 -4.39 -25.73 -9.43
N GLU A 12 -3.34 -25.44 -8.64
CA GLU A 12 -2.53 -26.45 -7.96
C GLU A 12 -3.31 -27.27 -6.93
N LEU A 13 -4.32 -26.66 -6.28
CA LEU A 13 -5.20 -27.36 -5.33
C LEU A 13 -6.12 -28.40 -5.98
N GLY A 14 -6.34 -28.35 -7.30
CA GLY A 14 -7.18 -29.32 -8.00
C GLY A 14 -8.65 -29.25 -7.58
N ASP A 15 -9.39 -30.35 -7.79
CA ASP A 15 -10.81 -30.40 -7.42
C ASP A 15 -11.01 -30.51 -5.90
N PRO A 16 -12.02 -29.84 -5.32
CA PRO A 16 -13.06 -29.04 -6.00
C PRO A 16 -12.65 -27.57 -6.26
N TYR A 17 -11.52 -27.11 -5.71
CA TYR A 17 -11.13 -25.69 -5.67
C TYR A 17 -10.88 -25.07 -7.05
N LYS A 18 -10.30 -25.81 -8.00
CA LYS A 18 -9.98 -25.33 -9.35
C LYS A 18 -11.20 -24.83 -10.14
N SER A 19 -12.41 -25.18 -9.69
CA SER A 19 -13.70 -24.78 -10.28
C SER A 19 -14.31 -23.51 -9.65
N MET A 20 -13.72 -22.98 -8.57
CA MET A 20 -14.23 -21.77 -7.92
C MET A 20 -14.06 -20.52 -8.79
N GLU A 21 -15.00 -19.60 -8.69
CA GLU A 21 -14.94 -18.29 -9.34
C GLU A 21 -13.80 -17.45 -8.75
N LEU A 22 -12.96 -16.87 -9.61
CA LEU A 22 -11.88 -15.99 -9.18
C LEU A 22 -11.74 -14.80 -10.14
N ALA A 23 -11.62 -13.61 -9.54
CA ALA A 23 -11.26 -12.37 -10.21
C ALA A 23 -9.89 -11.89 -9.69
N SER A 24 -8.87 -11.89 -10.54
CA SER A 24 -7.52 -11.41 -10.21
C SER A 24 -7.25 -10.07 -10.86
N PHE A 25 -6.71 -9.10 -10.11
CA PHE A 25 -6.48 -7.74 -10.58
C PHE A 25 -5.00 -7.40 -10.66
N MET A 26 -4.60 -6.69 -11.70
CA MET A 26 -3.26 -6.13 -11.87
C MET A 26 -3.33 -4.70 -12.38
N SER A 27 -2.39 -3.85 -11.97
CA SER A 27 -2.33 -2.45 -12.38
C SER A 27 -0.90 -2.01 -12.68
N ALA A 28 -0.75 -1.14 -13.68
CA ALA A 28 0.49 -0.44 -13.99
C ALA A 28 0.87 0.60 -12.90
N SER A 29 -0.06 0.96 -12.02
CA SER A 29 0.10 2.10 -11.10
C SER A 29 1.06 1.87 -9.93
N LYS A 30 1.54 0.66 -9.70
CA LYS A 30 2.26 0.26 -8.48
C LYS A 30 3.52 -0.56 -8.81
N GLY A 31 4.30 -0.86 -7.77
CA GLY A 31 5.55 -1.60 -7.91
C GLY A 31 6.66 -0.72 -8.49
N TYR A 32 7.66 -1.36 -9.11
CA TYR A 32 8.78 -0.66 -9.74
C TYR A 32 8.40 0.03 -11.06
N MET A 33 7.24 -0.28 -11.63
CA MET A 33 6.72 0.37 -12.84
C MET A 33 6.15 1.77 -12.51
N GLY A 34 5.24 1.86 -11.53
CA GLY A 34 4.85 3.15 -10.94
C GLY A 34 4.04 4.11 -11.83
N GLU A 35 3.48 3.63 -12.94
CA GLU A 35 2.84 4.45 -13.98
C GLU A 35 1.39 4.86 -13.66
N CYS A 36 1.18 5.47 -12.49
CA CYS A 36 -0.16 5.69 -11.95
C CYS A 36 -1.03 6.67 -12.76
N GLY A 37 -0.40 7.59 -13.50
CA GLY A 37 -1.09 8.56 -14.36
C GLY A 37 -1.66 7.95 -15.65
N LEU A 38 -1.10 6.84 -16.15
CA LEU A 38 -1.53 6.19 -17.39
C LEU A 38 -2.85 5.40 -17.22
N ARG A 39 -3.27 5.17 -15.97
CA ARG A 39 -4.52 4.47 -15.62
C ARG A 39 -4.67 3.10 -16.30
N GLY A 40 -3.57 2.34 -16.39
CA GLY A 40 -3.55 0.97 -16.92
C GLY A 40 -3.81 -0.11 -15.87
N GLY A 41 -4.58 -1.12 -16.25
CA GLY A 41 -4.83 -2.33 -15.46
C GLY A 41 -5.65 -3.37 -16.22
N TYR A 42 -5.68 -4.59 -15.69
CA TYR A 42 -6.56 -5.66 -16.17
C TYR A 42 -7.19 -6.43 -15.00
N CYS A 43 -8.26 -7.16 -15.32
CA CYS A 43 -8.84 -8.18 -14.46
C CYS A 43 -8.90 -9.49 -15.24
N GLU A 44 -8.39 -10.57 -14.66
CA GLU A 44 -8.55 -11.92 -15.15
C GLU A 44 -9.71 -12.59 -14.39
N LEU A 45 -10.71 -13.07 -15.14
CA LEU A 45 -11.90 -13.74 -14.62
C LEU A 45 -11.85 -15.22 -15.01
N ILE A 46 -11.82 -16.11 -14.03
CA ILE A 46 -11.87 -17.57 -14.26
C ILE A 46 -13.10 -18.17 -13.57
N ASN A 47 -13.67 -19.18 -14.21
CA ASN A 47 -14.86 -19.94 -13.77
C ASN A 47 -16.13 -19.12 -13.48
N LEU A 48 -16.14 -17.83 -13.83
CA LEU A 48 -17.27 -16.94 -13.55
C LEU A 48 -18.57 -17.51 -14.13
N ASN A 49 -19.61 -17.54 -13.32
CA ASN A 49 -20.94 -17.99 -13.69
C ASN A 49 -21.38 -17.31 -15.00
N PRO A 50 -21.87 -18.08 -16.00
CA PRO A 50 -22.20 -17.53 -17.32
C PRO A 50 -23.19 -16.35 -17.29
N GLU A 51 -24.20 -16.39 -16.41
CA GLU A 51 -25.18 -15.31 -16.29
C GLU A 51 -24.55 -14.05 -15.68
N VAL A 52 -23.65 -14.22 -14.69
CA VAL A 52 -22.89 -13.10 -14.12
C VAL A 52 -21.94 -12.51 -15.17
N LYS A 53 -21.24 -13.36 -15.94
CA LYS A 53 -20.36 -12.92 -17.03
C LYS A 53 -21.13 -12.13 -18.09
N LYS A 54 -22.34 -12.56 -18.45
CA LYS A 54 -23.22 -11.85 -19.40
C LYS A 54 -23.57 -10.45 -18.90
N VAL A 55 -23.97 -10.31 -17.63
CA VAL A 55 -24.27 -9.01 -17.02
C VAL A 55 -23.01 -8.14 -16.96
N PHE A 56 -21.86 -8.71 -16.57
CA PHE A 56 -20.59 -8.00 -16.52
C PHE A 56 -20.18 -7.45 -17.90
N LEU A 57 -20.22 -8.28 -18.94
CA LEU A 57 -19.91 -7.88 -20.32
C LEU A 57 -20.85 -6.79 -20.82
N LYS A 58 -22.15 -6.90 -20.53
CA LYS A 58 -23.13 -5.85 -20.82
C LYS A 58 -22.74 -4.53 -20.15
N CYS A 59 -22.43 -4.55 -18.85
CA CYS A 59 -22.04 -3.36 -18.08
C CYS A 59 -20.78 -2.68 -18.62
N ILE A 60 -19.75 -3.45 -18.99
CA ILE A 60 -18.50 -2.86 -19.50
C ILE A 60 -18.62 -2.37 -20.95
N SER A 61 -19.47 -3.00 -21.78
CA SER A 61 -19.65 -2.59 -23.18
C SER A 61 -20.25 -1.17 -23.32
N ALA A 62 -21.07 -0.76 -22.34
CA ALA A 62 -21.62 0.59 -22.26
C ALA A 62 -20.55 1.67 -21.99
N ARG A 63 -19.30 1.28 -21.65
CA ARG A 63 -18.19 2.20 -21.35
C ARG A 63 -17.19 2.36 -22.50
N LEU A 64 -17.54 1.90 -23.71
CA LEU A 64 -16.67 1.87 -24.89
C LEU A 64 -15.43 0.98 -24.68
N CYS A 65 -14.33 1.55 -24.18
CA CYS A 65 -13.10 0.85 -23.83
C CYS A 65 -12.28 1.67 -22.82
N SER A 66 -11.25 1.07 -22.23
CA SER A 66 -10.27 1.80 -21.42
C SER A 66 -9.35 2.65 -22.31
N ASN A 67 -8.74 3.68 -21.73
CA ASN A 67 -7.85 4.56 -22.48
C ASN A 67 -6.67 3.78 -23.10
N VAL A 68 -6.34 4.07 -24.37
CA VAL A 68 -5.36 3.31 -25.16
C VAL A 68 -3.95 3.40 -24.57
N LEU A 69 -3.57 4.54 -23.98
CA LEU A 69 -2.26 4.69 -23.32
C LEU A 69 -2.12 3.74 -22.12
N GLY A 70 -3.18 3.56 -21.34
CA GLY A 70 -3.23 2.61 -20.23
C GLY A 70 -3.19 1.16 -20.70
N GLN A 71 -3.78 0.86 -21.87
CA GLN A 71 -3.67 -0.45 -22.49
C GLN A 71 -2.23 -0.71 -22.98
N ALA A 72 -1.61 0.24 -23.68
CA ALA A 72 -0.22 0.15 -24.12
C ALA A 72 0.75 0.02 -22.94
N ALA A 73 0.53 0.79 -21.86
CA ALA A 73 1.31 0.66 -20.64
C ALA A 73 1.19 -0.75 -20.03
N MET A 74 -0.01 -1.33 -20.03
CA MET A 74 -0.19 -2.69 -19.54
C MET A 74 0.52 -3.73 -20.42
N ASP A 75 0.53 -3.54 -21.73
CA ASP A 75 1.27 -4.40 -22.65
C ASP A 75 2.77 -4.41 -22.31
N CYS A 76 3.38 -3.24 -22.12
CA CYS A 76 4.77 -3.14 -21.67
C CYS A 76 4.99 -3.75 -20.28
N VAL A 77 4.04 -3.60 -19.36
CA VAL A 77 4.16 -4.14 -17.99
C VAL A 77 4.16 -5.67 -17.96
N VAL A 78 3.34 -6.31 -18.81
CA VAL A 78 3.24 -7.78 -18.87
C VAL A 78 4.24 -8.42 -19.82
N ASN A 79 4.86 -7.64 -20.72
CA ASN A 79 5.87 -8.09 -21.67
C ASN A 79 7.20 -7.34 -21.45
N PRO A 80 7.90 -7.54 -20.31
CA PRO A 80 9.22 -6.96 -20.11
C PRO A 80 10.26 -7.54 -21.08
N PRO A 81 11.42 -6.89 -21.26
CA PRO A 81 12.51 -7.44 -22.07
C PRO A 81 12.90 -8.86 -21.64
N ARG A 82 13.25 -9.69 -22.61
CA ARG A 82 13.71 -11.08 -22.44
C ARG A 82 15.23 -11.14 -22.40
N GLU A 83 15.80 -12.19 -21.79
CA GLU A 83 17.26 -12.37 -21.62
C GLU A 83 18.10 -12.15 -22.89
N ASN A 84 17.52 -12.46 -24.06
CA ASN A 84 18.20 -12.34 -25.35
C ASN A 84 17.98 -10.98 -26.05
N GLU A 85 17.34 -10.00 -25.40
CA GLU A 85 17.02 -8.69 -25.97
C GLU A 85 17.98 -7.58 -25.48
N PRO A 86 18.27 -6.56 -26.31
CA PRO A 86 19.34 -5.58 -26.02
C PRO A 86 19.18 -4.79 -24.70
N SER A 87 17.95 -4.59 -24.23
CA SER A 87 17.66 -3.79 -23.04
C SER A 87 17.51 -4.60 -21.75
N TYR A 88 17.62 -5.93 -21.81
CA TYR A 88 17.34 -6.81 -20.67
C TYR A 88 18.22 -6.52 -19.45
N ASP A 89 19.54 -6.49 -19.65
CA ASP A 89 20.48 -6.30 -18.56
C ASP A 89 20.28 -4.95 -17.86
N LEU A 90 20.01 -3.90 -18.65
CA LEU A 90 19.71 -2.57 -18.13
C LEU A 90 18.39 -2.57 -17.34
N PHE A 91 17.32 -3.13 -17.92
CA PHE A 91 16.01 -3.23 -17.27
C PHE A 91 16.09 -3.98 -15.94
N MET A 92 16.79 -5.12 -15.91
CA MET A 92 16.95 -5.93 -14.69
C MET A 92 17.76 -5.19 -13.63
N LYS A 93 18.82 -4.47 -14.02
CA LYS A 93 19.60 -3.62 -13.11
C LYS A 93 18.73 -2.53 -12.48
N GLU A 94 17.96 -1.80 -13.27
CA GLU A 94 17.08 -0.72 -12.81
C GLU A 94 15.96 -1.25 -11.90
N LYS A 95 15.26 -2.29 -12.34
CA LYS A 95 14.23 -2.98 -11.56
C LYS A 95 14.75 -3.42 -10.19
N ASN A 96 15.90 -4.10 -10.16
CA ASN A 96 16.48 -4.61 -8.92
C ASN A 96 16.94 -3.47 -8.00
N SER A 97 17.51 -2.40 -8.55
CA SER A 97 17.90 -1.20 -7.80
C SER A 97 16.68 -0.56 -7.10
N VAL A 98 15.58 -0.38 -7.83
CA VAL A 98 14.33 0.19 -7.28
C VAL A 98 13.76 -0.71 -6.18
N LEU A 99 13.68 -2.02 -6.40
CA LEU A 99 13.15 -2.96 -5.40
C LEU A 99 14.03 -3.04 -4.16
N GLN A 100 15.35 -2.97 -4.31
CA GLN A 100 16.29 -2.94 -3.21
C GLN A 100 16.13 -1.64 -2.39
N SER A 101 15.98 -0.49 -3.06
CA SER A 101 15.67 0.78 -2.39
C SER A 101 14.36 0.72 -1.59
N PHE A 102 13.30 0.11 -2.14
CA PHE A 102 12.05 -0.07 -1.37
C PHE A 102 12.24 -0.97 -0.15
N LYS A 103 13.02 -2.05 -0.27
CA LYS A 103 13.32 -2.94 0.85
C LYS A 103 14.06 -2.21 1.98
N GLU A 104 15.05 -1.40 1.65
CA GLU A 104 15.80 -0.59 2.62
C GLU A 104 14.91 0.44 3.32
N LYS A 105 14.12 1.18 2.55
CA LYS A 105 13.19 2.17 3.09
C LYS A 105 12.09 1.54 3.95
N ALA A 106 11.60 0.37 3.56
CA ALA A 106 10.63 -0.41 4.32
C ALA A 106 11.18 -0.85 5.68
N ALA A 107 12.42 -1.35 5.72
CA ALA A 107 13.10 -1.71 6.96
C ALA A 107 13.30 -0.49 7.86
N LEU A 108 13.88 0.59 7.31
CA LEU A 108 14.13 1.84 8.05
C LEU A 108 12.86 2.39 8.73
N VAL A 109 11.75 2.47 8.00
CA VAL A 109 10.47 2.97 8.52
C VAL A 109 9.94 2.08 9.64
N ALA A 110 9.90 0.75 9.42
CA ALA A 110 9.36 -0.19 10.40
C ALA A 110 10.20 -0.24 11.68
N GLU A 111 11.53 -0.23 11.55
CA GLU A 111 12.48 -0.22 12.67
C GLU A 111 12.39 1.08 13.46
N THR A 112 12.34 2.24 12.78
CA THR A 112 12.19 3.53 13.44
C THR A 112 10.92 3.57 14.28
N PHE A 113 9.76 3.24 13.69
CA PHE A 113 8.50 3.24 14.43
C PHE A 113 8.47 2.23 15.58
N SER A 114 9.08 1.05 15.40
CA SER A 114 9.16 0.05 16.47
C SER A 114 10.08 0.47 17.62
N SER A 115 11.00 1.41 17.38
CA SER A 115 11.87 1.97 18.42
C SER A 115 11.23 3.08 19.27
N MET A 116 10.06 3.60 18.85
CA MET A 116 9.40 4.72 19.52
C MET A 116 8.50 4.23 20.66
N LYS A 117 8.58 4.89 21.83
CA LYS A 117 7.71 4.62 22.99
C LYS A 117 6.24 4.69 22.55
N GLY A 118 5.41 3.73 22.96
CA GLY A 118 3.98 3.76 22.63
C GLY A 118 3.66 3.55 21.15
N MET A 119 4.59 3.00 20.35
CA MET A 119 4.35 2.64 18.96
C MET A 119 4.82 1.21 18.67
N LYS A 120 4.07 0.50 17.83
CA LYS A 120 4.45 -0.83 17.32
C LYS A 120 4.27 -0.86 15.82
N CYS A 121 5.26 -1.32 15.07
CA CYS A 121 5.13 -1.43 13.61
C CYS A 121 5.45 -2.85 13.15
N ASN A 122 4.52 -3.44 12.37
CA ASN A 122 4.80 -4.69 11.70
C ASN A 122 5.84 -4.46 10.58
N LYS A 123 6.59 -5.52 10.26
CA LYS A 123 7.49 -5.51 9.12
C LYS A 123 6.70 -5.27 7.83
N VAL A 124 7.16 -4.32 7.02
CA VAL A 124 6.58 -4.06 5.70
C VAL A 124 7.13 -5.11 4.73
N ALA A 125 6.35 -6.17 4.51
CA ALA A 125 6.76 -7.31 3.67
C ALA A 125 6.62 -7.04 2.16
N GLY A 126 5.85 -6.03 1.78
CA GLY A 126 5.58 -5.66 0.39
C GLY A 126 4.71 -4.40 0.31
N ALA A 127 4.28 -4.05 -0.91
CA ALA A 127 3.62 -2.79 -1.21
C ALA A 127 4.48 -1.57 -0.79
N MET A 128 3.85 -0.44 -0.45
CA MET A 128 4.52 0.85 -0.27
C MET A 128 4.15 1.55 1.05
N TYR A 129 3.54 0.83 1.99
CA TYR A 129 2.94 1.44 3.17
C TYR A 129 3.36 0.74 4.45
N ALA A 130 3.61 1.56 5.48
CA ALA A 130 3.66 1.11 6.87
C ALA A 130 2.34 1.47 7.55
N PHE A 131 1.94 0.65 8.52
CA PHE A 131 0.72 0.84 9.31
C PHE A 131 1.01 0.67 10.81
N PRO A 132 1.81 1.57 11.41
CA PRO A 132 2.13 1.50 12.84
C PRO A 132 0.87 1.64 13.70
N ARG A 133 0.85 0.86 14.79
CA ARG A 133 -0.10 0.97 15.89
C ARG A 133 0.39 2.00 16.90
N LEU A 134 -0.49 2.92 17.25
CA LEU A 134 -0.34 3.89 18.32
C LEU A 134 -0.95 3.32 19.61
N ILE A 135 -0.18 3.36 20.69
CA ILE A 135 -0.66 3.14 22.06
C ILE A 135 -0.80 4.53 22.67
N LEU A 136 -1.97 5.12 22.47
CA LEU A 136 -2.24 6.50 22.87
C LEU A 136 -2.56 6.59 24.38
N PRO A 137 -2.07 7.62 25.09
CA PRO A 137 -2.45 7.89 26.46
C PRO A 137 -3.95 8.15 26.63
N GLN A 138 -4.50 7.85 27.80
CA GLN A 138 -5.93 8.01 28.05
C GLN A 138 -6.38 9.48 27.99
N LYS A 139 -5.51 10.43 28.37
CA LYS A 139 -5.80 11.87 28.25
C LYS A 139 -5.94 12.29 26.79
N ALA A 140 -5.06 11.82 25.90
CA ALA A 140 -5.16 12.07 24.45
C ALA A 140 -6.46 11.50 23.87
N ILE A 141 -6.84 10.28 24.28
CA ILE A 141 -8.10 9.65 23.85
C ILE A 141 -9.30 10.45 24.33
N ALA A 142 -9.30 10.90 25.59
CA ALA A 142 -10.37 11.72 26.14
C ALA A 142 -10.47 13.08 25.45
N LYS A 143 -9.33 13.72 25.16
CA LYS A 143 -9.26 14.99 24.43
C LYS A 143 -9.80 14.88 23.02
N ALA A 144 -9.42 13.83 22.28
CA ALA A 144 -9.97 13.58 20.96
C ALA A 144 -11.50 13.41 21.00
N ARG A 145 -12.00 12.63 21.96
CA ARG A 145 -13.45 12.40 22.14
C ARG A 145 -14.21 13.67 22.51
N SER A 146 -13.65 14.55 23.36
CA SER A 146 -14.31 15.81 23.71
C SER A 146 -14.40 16.78 22.53
N MET A 147 -13.55 16.60 21.51
CA MET A 147 -13.61 17.32 20.23
C MET A 147 -14.47 16.60 19.17
N GLY A 148 -15.12 15.49 19.51
CA GLY A 148 -15.90 14.68 18.56
C GLY A 148 -15.03 13.96 17.51
N GLN A 149 -13.74 13.76 17.78
CA GLN A 149 -12.77 13.15 16.86
C GLN A 149 -12.40 11.73 17.29
N THR A 150 -11.99 10.90 16.32
CA THR A 150 -11.31 9.63 16.65
C THR A 150 -9.89 9.90 17.14
N PRO A 151 -9.35 9.13 18.11
CA PRO A 151 -8.02 9.42 18.68
C PRO A 151 -6.86 9.42 17.68
N ASP A 152 -6.91 8.58 16.66
CA ASP A 152 -5.92 8.56 15.57
C ASP A 152 -6.07 9.72 14.59
N PHE A 153 -7.29 10.19 14.32
CA PHE A 153 -7.51 11.42 13.55
C PHE A 153 -6.94 12.63 14.29
N PHE A 154 -7.20 12.72 15.60
CA PHE A 154 -6.63 13.76 16.44
C PHE A 154 -5.09 13.75 16.39
N TYR A 155 -4.46 12.58 16.56
CA TYR A 155 -3.00 12.44 16.42
C TYR A 155 -2.51 12.83 15.01
N ALA A 156 -3.18 12.39 13.95
CA ALA A 156 -2.79 12.71 12.57
C ALA A 156 -2.88 14.21 12.26
N MET A 157 -3.90 14.90 12.78
CA MET A 157 -4.05 16.34 12.64
C MET A 157 -2.96 17.09 13.41
N GLN A 158 -2.68 16.69 14.65
CA GLN A 158 -1.58 17.25 15.44
C GLN A 158 -0.22 17.07 14.74
N LEU A 159 0.01 15.90 14.14
CA LEU A 159 1.23 15.67 13.36
C LEU A 159 1.30 16.62 12.16
N LEU A 160 0.20 16.78 11.42
CA LEU A 160 0.14 17.66 10.26
C LEU A 160 0.40 19.13 10.65
N GLU A 161 -0.30 19.64 11.65
CA GLU A 161 -0.22 21.04 12.09
C GLU A 161 1.17 21.40 12.61
N ASN A 162 1.83 20.48 13.32
CA ASN A 162 3.14 20.75 13.94
C ASN A 162 4.33 20.47 13.03
N THR A 163 4.18 19.65 11.98
CA THR A 163 5.32 19.18 11.17
C THR A 163 5.14 19.30 9.67
N GLY A 164 3.92 19.54 9.19
CA GLY A 164 3.56 19.45 7.76
C GLY A 164 3.46 18.02 7.22
N ILE A 165 3.66 16.98 8.06
CA ILE A 165 3.58 15.58 7.63
C ILE A 165 2.12 15.14 7.62
N CYS A 166 1.58 14.92 6.42
CA CYS A 166 0.23 14.39 6.23
C CYS A 166 0.24 12.85 6.19
N VAL A 167 -0.40 12.22 7.17
CA VAL A 167 -0.66 10.77 7.22
C VAL A 167 -2.16 10.51 7.19
N ILE A 168 -2.55 9.29 6.81
CA ILE A 168 -3.98 8.92 6.84
C ILE A 168 -4.27 8.17 8.14
N PRO A 169 -5.22 8.63 8.99
CA PRO A 169 -5.53 7.96 10.25
C PRO A 169 -6.13 6.56 10.02
N GLY A 170 -5.92 5.67 10.99
CA GLY A 170 -6.38 4.28 10.94
C GLY A 170 -7.89 4.14 10.81
N SER A 171 -8.65 5.08 11.36
CA SER A 171 -10.11 5.15 11.30
C SER A 171 -10.65 5.20 9.88
N ALA A 172 -9.87 5.71 8.91
CA ALA A 172 -10.25 5.71 7.49
C ALA A 172 -10.16 4.32 6.82
N PHE A 173 -9.52 3.33 7.44
CA PHE A 173 -9.31 1.99 6.89
C PHE A 173 -10.17 0.91 7.56
N GLY A 174 -10.83 1.25 8.68
CA GLY A 174 -11.32 0.26 9.62
C GLY A 174 -10.17 -0.36 10.42
N GLN A 175 -10.42 -0.60 11.71
CA GLN A 175 -9.45 -1.19 12.64
C GLN A 175 -10.18 -1.85 13.80
N VAL A 176 -9.49 -2.73 14.52
CA VAL A 176 -10.05 -3.39 15.70
C VAL A 176 -10.43 -2.32 16.74
N PRO A 177 -11.64 -2.36 17.33
CA PRO A 177 -12.04 -1.39 18.36
C PRO A 177 -11.02 -1.29 19.49
N GLY A 178 -10.73 -0.06 19.93
CA GLY A 178 -9.72 0.21 20.96
C GLY A 178 -8.27 0.17 20.47
N THR A 179 -8.03 0.01 19.16
CA THR A 179 -6.72 0.17 18.54
C THR A 179 -6.69 1.40 17.64
N TYR A 180 -5.53 2.02 17.52
CA TYR A 180 -5.33 3.26 16.77
C TYR A 180 -4.10 3.11 15.90
N HIS A 181 -4.17 3.61 14.68
CA HIS A 181 -3.09 3.47 13.69
C HIS A 181 -3.00 4.72 12.82
N PHE A 182 -1.97 4.79 12.00
CA PHE A 182 -1.97 5.64 10.81
C PHE A 182 -1.25 4.92 9.68
N ARG A 183 -1.58 5.26 8.43
CA ARG A 183 -0.84 4.81 7.25
C ARG A 183 0.13 5.88 6.80
N THR A 184 1.39 5.49 6.61
CA THR A 184 2.41 6.33 5.97
C THR A 184 3.10 5.59 4.83
N THR A 185 3.82 6.33 3.99
CA THR A 185 4.46 5.85 2.76
C THR A 185 5.97 5.65 2.94
N ILE A 186 6.53 4.67 2.22
CA ILE A 186 7.98 4.47 2.09
C ILE A 186 8.57 5.14 0.84
N LEU A 187 7.74 5.84 0.06
CA LEU A 187 8.11 6.39 -1.25
C LEU A 187 9.13 7.54 -1.24
N PRO A 188 9.20 8.43 -0.24
CA PRO A 188 10.19 9.51 -0.26
C PRO A 188 11.62 9.02 -0.54
N GLN A 189 12.44 9.88 -1.13
CA GLN A 189 13.87 9.64 -1.25
C GLN A 189 14.48 9.41 0.14
N ILE A 190 15.49 8.54 0.24
CA ILE A 190 15.96 8.04 1.53
C ILE A 190 16.38 9.15 2.50
N ASP A 191 17.00 10.23 2.01
CA ASP A 191 17.41 11.36 2.84
C ASP A 191 16.22 12.17 3.36
N LYS A 192 15.21 12.37 2.50
CA LYS A 192 13.95 13.01 2.89
C LYS A 192 13.14 12.14 3.85
N LEU A 193 13.19 10.81 3.66
CA LEU A 193 12.54 9.85 4.55
C LEU A 193 13.14 9.90 5.95
N LYS A 194 14.47 9.97 6.08
CA LYS A 194 15.15 10.15 7.38
C LYS A 194 14.74 11.45 8.06
N ILE A 195 14.62 12.55 7.32
CA ILE A 195 14.15 13.84 7.86
C ILE A 195 12.70 13.71 8.36
N MET A 196 11.80 13.14 7.55
CA MET A 196 10.40 12.91 7.91
C MET A 196 10.29 12.07 9.19
N LEU A 197 11.04 10.98 9.29
CA LEU A 197 11.05 10.10 10.45
C LEU A 197 11.57 10.80 11.72
N LYS A 198 12.60 11.64 11.59
CA LYS A 198 13.14 12.44 12.70
C LYS A 198 12.10 13.45 13.22
N LEU A 199 11.43 14.16 12.32
CA LEU A 199 10.37 15.12 12.69
C LEU A 199 9.18 14.42 13.35
N LEU A 200 8.74 13.30 12.79
CA LEU A 200 7.65 12.51 13.35
C LEU A 200 8.02 11.97 14.73
N LYS A 201 9.25 11.45 14.92
CA LYS A 201 9.73 10.99 16.22
C LYS A 201 9.68 12.10 17.28
N LYS A 202 10.22 13.28 16.96
CA LYS A 202 10.20 14.43 17.86
C LYS A 202 8.77 14.87 18.19
N HIS A 203 7.88 14.92 17.19
CA HIS A 203 6.48 15.24 17.42
C HIS A 203 5.81 14.23 18.36
N HIS A 204 6.04 12.94 18.15
CA HIS A 204 5.47 11.87 18.96
C HIS A 204 5.95 11.92 20.42
N GLU A 205 7.25 12.21 20.64
CA GLU A 205 7.80 12.42 21.98
C GLU A 205 7.11 13.58 22.70
N ASN A 206 6.99 14.75 22.04
CA ASN A 206 6.27 15.90 22.59
C ASN A 206 4.78 15.60 22.85
N PHE A 207 4.13 14.86 21.94
CA PHE A 207 2.73 14.47 22.09
C PHE A 207 2.54 13.57 23.32
N LEU A 208 3.45 12.63 23.56
CA LEU A 208 3.40 11.83 24.78
C LEU A 208 3.65 12.67 26.03
N GLU A 209 4.60 13.62 26.01
CA GLU A 209 4.83 14.51 27.16
C GLU A 209 3.60 15.35 27.52
N GLU A 210 2.83 15.81 26.53
CA GLU A 210 1.62 16.60 26.74
C GLU A 210 0.45 15.76 27.30
N TYR A 211 0.36 14.49 26.93
CA TYR A 211 -0.81 13.65 27.20
C TYR A 211 -0.57 12.43 28.09
N ASP A 212 0.67 12.08 28.47
CA ASP A 212 0.99 11.05 29.46
C ASP A 212 0.45 11.41 30.86
#